data_AF-A0A2K6MKK6-F1
#
_entry.id   AF-A0A2K6MKK6-F1
#
_cell.length_a   1.000
_cell.length_b   1.000
_cell.length_c   1.000
_cell.angle_alpha   90.00
_cell.angle_beta   90.00
_cell.angle_gamma   90.00
#
_symmetry.space_group_name_H-M   'P 1'
#
loop_
_entity.id
_entity.type
_entity.pdbx_description
1 polymer ?
#
loop_
_entity_poly.entity_id
_entity_poly.type
_entity_poly.pdbx_seq_one_letter_code
_entity_poly.pdbx_strand_id
1 'polypeptide(L)' 'SELVSGFNIEYATGPFTLFFIAEYINIIMINALTTTIFLGTLYSIYSPELFTTCFATKTLLLTSLFYESKHLLSTSPLS' A
#
# COMPACT_ATOMS: atom_id res chain seq x y z
N SER A 1 -37.99 -6.76 -12.76
CA SER A 1 -36.66 -6.51 -13.35
C SER A 1 -35.59 -6.26 -12.28
N GLU A 2 -35.84 -6.67 -11.05
CA GLU A 2 -34.91 -6.65 -9.93
C GLU A 2 -34.07 -7.93 -9.80
N LEU A 3 -34.57 -9.07 -10.29
CA LEU A 3 -33.81 -10.35 -10.30
C LEU A 3 -32.86 -10.50 -11.49
N VAL A 4 -32.87 -9.59 -12.46
CA VAL A 4 -31.88 -9.53 -13.57
C VAL A 4 -31.01 -8.26 -13.47
N SER A 5 -31.38 -7.32 -12.59
CA SER A 5 -30.49 -6.21 -12.17
C SER A 5 -29.50 -6.64 -11.09
N GLY A 6 -29.85 -7.63 -10.24
CA GLY A 6 -28.96 -8.16 -9.19
C GLY A 6 -27.77 -8.95 -9.75
N PHE A 7 -27.98 -9.78 -10.77
CA PHE A 7 -26.92 -10.61 -11.36
C PHE A 7 -25.86 -9.82 -12.15
N ASN A 8 -26.15 -8.59 -12.59
CA ASN A 8 -25.20 -7.80 -13.39
C ASN A 8 -24.27 -6.93 -12.52
N ILE A 9 -24.57 -6.75 -11.23
CA ILE A 9 -23.72 -6.01 -10.27
C ILE A 9 -22.68 -6.92 -9.62
N GLU A 10 -22.95 -8.23 -9.56
CA GLU A 10 -22.05 -9.21 -8.95
C GLU A 10 -20.75 -9.45 -9.75
N TYR A 11 -20.73 -9.14 -11.05
CA TYR A 11 -19.57 -9.41 -11.92
C TYR A 11 -18.90 -8.18 -12.55
N ALA A 12 -19.45 -6.97 -12.42
CA ALA A 12 -18.83 -5.77 -12.96
C ALA A 12 -17.92 -5.03 -11.97
N THR A 13 -17.95 -5.37 -10.69
CA THR A 13 -17.12 -4.68 -9.66
C THR A 13 -15.71 -5.25 -9.53
N GLY A 14 -15.47 -6.47 -10.04
CA GLY A 14 -14.18 -7.17 -9.92
C GLY A 14 -13.01 -6.41 -10.56
N PRO A 15 -13.07 -6.07 -11.86
CA PRO A 15 -11.95 -5.41 -12.54
C PRO A 15 -11.67 -3.99 -12.03
N PHE A 16 -12.70 -3.22 -11.68
CA PHE A 16 -12.53 -1.87 -11.13
C PHE A 16 -11.93 -1.89 -9.73
N THR A 17 -12.33 -2.84 -8.88
CA THR A 17 -11.75 -3.02 -7.55
C THR A 17 -10.28 -3.41 -7.63
N LEU A 18 -9.92 -4.26 -8.60
CA LEU A 18 -8.53 -4.63 -8.83
C LEU A 18 -7.65 -3.44 -9.23
N PHE A 19 -8.16 -2.49 -10.02
CA PHE A 19 -7.42 -1.26 -10.33
C PHE A 19 -7.15 -0.41 -9.09
N PHE A 20 -8.13 -0.22 -8.21
CA PHE A 20 -7.94 0.52 -6.97
C PHE A 20 -6.94 -0.20 -6.04
N ILE A 21 -7.06 -1.51 -5.88
CA ILE A 21 -6.14 -2.30 -5.05
C ILE A 21 -4.73 -2.30 -5.65
N ALA A 22 -4.60 -2.37 -6.97
CA ALA A 22 -3.30 -2.35 -7.65
C ALA A 22 -2.54 -1.03 -7.41
N GLU A 23 -3.22 0.11 -7.36
CA GLU A 23 -2.58 1.39 -7.00
C GLU A 23 -2.00 1.35 -5.58
N TYR A 24 -2.77 0.83 -4.60
CA TYR A 24 -2.29 0.69 -3.23
C TYR A 24 -1.13 -0.29 -3.11
N ILE A 25 -1.18 -1.42 -3.82
CA ILE A 25 -0.08 -2.39 -3.86
C ILE A 25 1.18 -1.76 -4.44
N ASN A 26 1.07 -0.95 -5.51
CA ASN A 26 2.21 -0.26 -6.10
C ASN A 26 2.87 0.71 -5.11
N ILE A 27 2.07 1.47 -4.35
CA ILE A 27 2.59 2.38 -3.31
C ILE A 27 3.35 1.60 -2.23
N ILE A 28 2.78 0.50 -1.74
CA ILE A 28 3.42 -0.34 -0.73
C ILE A 28 4.69 -1.00 -1.30
N MET A 29 4.66 -1.48 -2.54
CA MET A 29 5.79 -2.13 -3.21
C MET A 29 6.97 -1.18 -3.38
N ILE A 30 6.73 0.06 -3.84
CA ILE A 30 7.78 1.06 -3.98
C ILE A 30 8.39 1.38 -2.61
N ASN A 31 7.56 1.58 -1.57
CA ASN A 31 8.05 1.85 -0.22
C ASN A 31 8.81 0.65 0.40
N ALA A 32 8.41 -0.59 0.09
CA ALA A 32 9.12 -1.79 0.48
C ALA A 32 10.51 -1.86 -0.18
N LEU A 33 10.60 -1.55 -1.48
CA LEU A 33 11.87 -1.48 -2.23
C LEU A 33 12.77 -0.34 -1.72
N THR A 34 12.21 0.82 -1.40
CA THR A 34 12.96 1.92 -0.76
C THR A 34 13.48 1.48 0.61
N THR A 35 12.70 0.72 1.37
CA THR A 35 13.12 0.19 2.68
C THR A 35 14.30 -0.78 2.53
N THR A 36 14.28 -1.68 1.53
CA THR A 36 15.37 -2.63 1.31
C THR A 36 16.65 -1.95 0.80
N ILE A 37 16.54 -0.99 -0.12
CA ILE A 37 17.70 -0.33 -0.73
C ILE A 37 18.35 0.69 0.22
N PHE A 38 17.55 1.48 0.95
CA PHE A 38 18.06 2.63 1.73
C PHE A 38 18.03 2.44 3.25
N LEU A 39 17.05 1.72 3.79
CA LEU A 39 16.81 1.63 5.24
C LEU A 39 17.12 0.25 5.84
N GLY A 40 17.79 -0.61 5.07
CA GLY A 40 18.05 -2.04 5.28
C GLY A 40 17.91 -2.56 6.71
N THR A 41 17.23 -3.70 6.87
CA THR A 41 17.03 -4.32 8.18
C THR A 41 18.22 -5.14 8.64
N LEU A 42 18.47 -5.12 9.96
CA LEU A 42 19.48 -5.96 10.58
C LEU A 42 19.05 -7.43 10.46
N TYR A 43 19.76 -8.19 9.65
CA TYR A 43 19.54 -9.62 9.51
C TYR A 43 20.13 -10.35 10.72
N SER A 44 19.27 -10.73 11.66
CA SER A 44 19.64 -11.60 12.79
C SER A 44 19.34 -13.05 12.43
N ILE A 45 20.40 -13.87 12.35
CA ILE A 45 20.31 -15.31 12.06
C ILE A 45 19.53 -16.06 13.16
N TYR A 46 19.61 -15.59 14.40
CA TYR A 46 19.00 -16.23 15.56
C TYR A 46 17.48 -15.99 15.68
N SER A 47 16.96 -14.97 15.02
CA SER A 47 15.58 -14.52 15.19
C SER A 47 15.05 -13.91 13.87
N PRO A 48 14.69 -14.76 12.88
CA PRO A 48 14.19 -14.27 11.59
C PRO A 48 12.87 -13.49 11.72
N GLU A 49 12.10 -13.73 12.78
CA GLU A 49 10.88 -12.99 13.11
C GLU A 49 11.15 -11.51 13.43
N LEU A 50 12.30 -11.20 14.04
CA LEU A 50 12.69 -9.80 14.30
C LEU A 50 13.06 -9.09 13.02
N PHE A 51 13.63 -9.80 12.05
CA PHE A 51 13.93 -9.24 10.74
C PHE A 51 12.65 -8.85 9.99
N THR A 52 11.66 -9.75 9.94
CA THR A 52 10.39 -9.50 9.24
C THR A 52 9.57 -8.40 9.91
N THR A 53 9.53 -8.37 11.25
CA THR A 53 8.82 -7.32 12.00
C THR A 53 9.50 -5.95 11.90
N CYS A 54 10.83 -5.87 12.01
CA CYS A 54 11.57 -4.63 11.76
C CYS A 54 11.39 -4.13 10.33
N PHE A 55 11.33 -5.04 9.36
CA PHE A 55 11.13 -4.71 7.96
C PHE A 55 9.72 -4.14 7.76
N ALA A 56 8.71 -4.88 8.22
CA ALA A 56 7.31 -4.47 8.12
C ALA A 56 7.04 -3.12 8.81
N THR A 57 7.57 -2.90 10.01
CA THR A 57 7.41 -1.64 10.74
C THR A 57 8.06 -0.46 10.02
N LYS A 58 9.27 -0.63 9.46
CA LYS A 58 9.93 0.41 8.64
C LYS A 58 9.15 0.72 7.38
N THR A 59 8.67 -0.29 6.67
CA THR A 59 7.86 -0.10 5.46
C THR A 59 6.53 0.59 5.76
N LEU A 60 5.85 0.22 6.85
CA LEU A 60 4.60 0.85 7.27
C LEU A 60 4.78 2.33 7.63
N LEU A 61 5.86 2.66 8.35
CA LEU A 61 6.21 4.04 8.70
C LEU A 61 6.48 4.88 7.44
N LEU A 62 7.22 4.33 6.47
CA LEU A 62 7.44 4.99 5.19
C LEU A 62 6.12 5.22 4.43
N THR A 63 5.23 4.22 4.40
CA THR A 63 3.93 4.35 3.73
C THR A 63 3.03 5.39 4.39
N SER A 64 3.03 5.51 5.73
CA SER A 64 2.25 6.55 6.42
C SER A 64 2.76 7.96 6.12
N LEU A 65 4.09 8.15 6.08
CA LEU A 65 4.69 9.43 5.70
C LEU A 65 4.41 9.80 4.24
N PHE A 66 4.46 8.83 3.33
CA PHE A 66 4.11 9.06 1.93
C PHE A 66 2.65 9.47 1.77
N TYR A 67 1.74 8.83 2.52
CA TYR A 67 0.34 9.22 2.52
C TYR A 67 0.12 10.62 3.09
N GLU A 68 0.79 10.97 4.20
CA GLU A 68 0.70 12.27 4.83
C GLU A 68 1.27 13.39 3.94
N SER A 69 2.37 13.14 3.24
CA SER A 69 2.92 14.08 2.25
C SER A 69 2.00 14.26 1.03
N LYS A 70 1.35 13.19 0.54
CA LYS A 70 0.32 13.27 -0.50
C LYS A 70 -0.89 14.09 -0.02
N HIS A 71 -1.32 13.87 1.22
CA HIS A 71 -2.39 14.65 1.84
C HIS A 71 -2.02 16.14 1.96
N LEU A 72 -0.82 16.45 2.46
CA LEU A 72 -0.35 17.82 2.63
C LEU A 72 -0.28 18.57 1.30
N LEU A 73 0.24 17.93 0.24
CA LEU A 73 0.26 18.49 -1.11
C LEU A 73 -1.14 18.73 -1.69
N SER A 74 -2.10 17.86 -1.37
CA SER A 74 -3.51 18.06 -1.76
C SER A 74 -4.18 19.22 -1.02
N THR A 75 -3.63 19.65 0.12
CA THR A 75 -4.17 20.73 0.96
C THR A 75 -3.36 22.03 0.89
N SER A 76 -2.23 22.05 0.20
CA SER A 76 -1.38 23.24 0.11
C SER A 76 -2.03 24.30 -0.80
N PRO A 77 -2.22 25.55 -0.34
CA PRO A 77 -2.82 26.59 -1.15
C PRO A 77 -1.75 27.26 -2.01
N LEU A 78 -1.50 26.76 -3.22
CA LEU A 78 -0.81 27.52 -4.27
C LEU A 78 -1.51 27.29 -5.63
N SER A 79 -2.21 28.37 -6.05
CA SER A 79 -3.11 28.63 -7.21
C SER A 79 -4.54 28.11 -7.14
#